data_AF-A0A432ICZ4-F1
#
_entry.id   AF-A0A432ICZ4-F1
#
_cell.length_a   1.000
_cell.length_b   1.000
_cell.length_c   1.000
_cell.angle_alpha   90.00
_cell.angle_beta   90.00
_cell.angle_gamma   90.00
#
_symmetry.space_group_name_H-M   'P 1'
#
loop_
_entity.id
_entity.type
_entity.pdbx_description
1 polymer ?
#
loop_
_entity_poly.entity_id
_entity_poly.type
_entity_poly.pdbx_seq_one_letter_code
_entity_poly.pdbx_strand_id
1 'polypeptide(L)'
;TCPTGVATQDHSLMKGLDVDDKAERAASFHEETLHSFMEMIAAAGLKHHDEIKRKHINRRVGMHHIAKYDEIYPEMDKGCLLKKETIPETYKRYFTEETVVT
;
A
#
# COMPACT_ATOMS: atom_id res chain seq x y z
N THR A 1 2.54 -18.34 -23.17
CA THR A 1 1.77 -19.57 -22.89
C THR A 1 1.98 -19.98 -21.44
N CYS A 2 0.90 -20.18 -20.68
CA CYS A 2 0.97 -20.56 -19.25
C CYS A 2 0.84 -22.09 -19.10
N PRO A 3 1.89 -22.81 -18.68
CA PRO A 3 1.86 -24.28 -18.63
C PRO A 3 0.98 -24.82 -17.49
N THR A 4 0.68 -24.01 -16.48
CA THR A 4 -0.13 -24.42 -15.31
C THR A 4 -1.63 -24.22 -15.51
N GLY A 5 -2.05 -23.82 -16.72
CA GLY A 5 -3.46 -23.66 -17.08
C GLY A 5 -4.15 -22.41 -16.51
N VAL A 6 -3.45 -21.58 -15.71
CA VAL A 6 -4.06 -20.44 -15.00
C VAL A 6 -4.30 -19.24 -15.93
N ALA A 7 -3.27 -18.83 -16.69
CA ALA A 7 -3.32 -17.64 -17.55
C ALA A 7 -3.20 -18.03 -19.03
N THR A 8 -4.14 -18.84 -19.52
CA THR A 8 -4.18 -19.31 -20.91
C THR A 8 -5.61 -19.38 -21.45
N GLN A 9 -5.78 -19.20 -22.76
CA GLN A 9 -7.04 -19.44 -23.49
C GLN A 9 -7.03 -20.78 -24.25
N ASP A 10 -5.91 -21.49 -24.25
CA ASP A 10 -5.78 -22.80 -24.87
C ASP A 10 -6.42 -23.89 -24.00
N HIS A 11 -7.50 -24.52 -24.51
CA HIS A 11 -8.24 -25.58 -23.83
C HIS A 11 -7.39 -26.80 -23.46
N SER A 12 -6.32 -27.09 -24.20
CA SER A 12 -5.42 -28.21 -23.86
C SER A 12 -4.63 -27.93 -22.59
N LEU A 13 -4.22 -26.68 -22.38
CA LEU A 13 -3.44 -26.24 -21.24
C LEU A 13 -4.30 -25.97 -19.99
N MET A 14 -5.56 -25.55 -20.17
CA MET A 14 -6.50 -25.38 -19.06
C MET A 14 -6.71 -26.67 -18.25
N LYS A 15 -6.58 -27.85 -18.89
CA LYS A 15 -6.64 -29.16 -18.20
C LYS A 15 -5.55 -29.35 -17.14
N GLY A 16 -4.46 -28.58 -17.19
CA GLY A 16 -3.42 -28.59 -16.18
C GLY A 16 -3.76 -27.80 -14.90
N LEU A 17 -4.94 -27.16 -14.85
CA LEU A 17 -5.45 -26.51 -13.65
C LEU A 17 -6.24 -27.52 -12.81
N ASP A 18 -5.59 -28.03 -11.75
CA ASP A 18 -6.27 -28.73 -10.66
C ASP A 18 -6.82 -27.69 -9.67
N VAL A 19 -8.14 -27.60 -9.56
CA VAL A 19 -8.80 -26.62 -8.70
C VAL A 19 -8.78 -27.08 -7.24
N ASP A 20 -8.99 -28.37 -6.99
CA ASP A 20 -9.08 -28.91 -5.64
C ASP A 20 -7.71 -28.82 -4.93
N ASP A 21 -6.61 -29.17 -5.61
CA ASP A 21 -5.24 -28.98 -5.08
C ASP A 21 -4.90 -27.50 -4.86
N LYS A 22 -5.15 -26.64 -5.87
CA LYS A 22 -4.71 -25.24 -5.79
C LYS A 22 -5.54 -24.41 -4.82
N ALA A 23 -6.80 -24.78 -4.59
CA ALA A 23 -7.64 -24.11 -3.60
C ALA A 23 -7.06 -24.28 -2.19
N GLU A 24 -6.67 -25.50 -1.81
CA GLU A 24 -6.04 -25.75 -0.50
C GLU A 24 -4.74 -24.95 -0.36
N ARG A 25 -3.89 -24.96 -1.39
CA ARG A 25 -2.63 -24.21 -1.39
C ARG A 25 -2.82 -22.70 -1.29
N ALA A 26 -3.85 -22.17 -1.95
CA ALA A 26 -4.20 -20.75 -1.85
C ALA A 26 -4.68 -20.39 -0.44
N ALA A 27 -5.49 -21.26 0.18
CA ALA A 27 -5.93 -21.09 1.57
C ALA A 27 -4.73 -21.12 2.54
N SER A 28 -3.84 -22.11 2.44
CA SER A 28 -2.64 -22.19 3.28
C SER A 28 -1.70 -20.99 3.08
N PHE A 29 -1.53 -20.52 1.84
CA PHE A 29 -0.73 -19.31 1.57
C PHE A 29 -1.32 -18.07 2.24
N HIS A 30 -2.65 -17.91 2.21
CA HIS A 30 -3.32 -16.80 2.86
C HIS A 30 -3.18 -16.87 4.39
N GLU A 31 -3.37 -18.05 4.98
CA GLU A 31 -3.21 -18.29 6.42
C GLU A 31 -1.80 -17.93 6.90
N GLU A 32 -0.77 -18.43 6.22
CA GLU A 32 0.64 -18.13 6.54
C GLU A 32 1.00 -16.66 6.32
N THR A 33 0.39 -16.02 5.32
CA THR A 33 0.55 -14.57 5.09
C THR A 33 -0.02 -13.78 6.26
N LEU A 34 -1.20 -14.13 6.77
CA LEU A 34 -1.80 -13.47 7.92
C LEU A 34 -0.99 -13.73 9.20
N HIS A 35 -0.53 -14.95 9.41
CA HIS A 35 0.31 -15.31 10.54
C HIS A 35 1.59 -14.46 10.57
N SER A 36 2.33 -14.45 9.45
CA SER A 36 3.56 -13.65 9.28
C SER A 36 3.29 -12.16 9.45
N PHE A 37 2.16 -11.66 8.94
CA PHE A 37 1.76 -10.27 9.12
C PHE A 37 1.54 -9.92 10.59
N MET A 38 0.86 -10.77 11.36
CA MET A 38 0.63 -10.54 12.79
C MET A 38 1.92 -10.57 13.61
N GLU A 39 2.88 -11.42 13.26
CA GLU A 39 4.23 -11.38 13.86
C GLU A 39 4.91 -10.02 13.62
N MET A 40 4.79 -9.46 12.41
CA MET A 40 5.32 -8.12 12.12
C MET A 40 4.61 -7.02 12.93
N ILE A 41 3.30 -7.09 13.09
CA ILE A 41 2.52 -6.15 13.93
C ILE A 41 3.02 -6.19 15.38
N ALA A 42 3.16 -7.39 15.94
CA ALA A 42 3.66 -7.59 17.29
C ALA A 42 5.12 -7.09 17.44
N ALA A 43 5.99 -7.39 16.47
CA ALA A 43 7.38 -6.93 16.45
C ALA A 43 7.49 -5.40 16.35
N ALA A 44 6.53 -4.74 15.69
CA ALA A 44 6.42 -3.28 15.65
C ALA A 44 5.89 -2.67 16.97
N GLY A 45 5.55 -3.50 17.97
CA GLY A 45 5.02 -3.07 19.27
C GLY A 45 3.54 -2.69 19.23
N LEU A 46 2.80 -3.15 18.22
CA LEU A 46 1.38 -2.88 18.02
C LEU A 46 0.54 -4.10 18.44
N LYS A 47 -0.69 -3.86 18.88
CA LYS A 47 -1.66 -4.90 19.25
C LYS A 47 -2.60 -5.23 18.09
N HIS A 48 -2.94 -4.24 17.28
CA HIS A 48 -3.85 -4.39 16.14
C HIS A 48 -3.31 -3.71 14.89
N HIS A 49 -3.66 -4.24 13.71
CA HIS A 49 -3.23 -3.68 12.42
C HIS A 49 -3.68 -2.22 12.21
N ASP A 50 -4.80 -1.80 12.81
CA ASP A 50 -5.36 -0.45 12.65
C ASP A 50 -4.55 0.60 13.41
N GLU A 51 -3.62 0.16 14.25
CA GLU A 51 -2.68 1.04 14.95
C GLU A 51 -1.48 1.42 14.07
N ILE A 52 -1.35 0.84 12.86
CA ILE A 52 -0.31 1.20 11.91
C ILE A 52 -0.54 2.66 11.44
N LYS A 53 0.26 3.55 11.99
CA LYS A 53 0.41 4.95 11.56
C LYS A 53 1.62 5.14 10.64
N ARG A 54 1.65 6.27 9.92
CA ARG A 54 2.74 6.69 9.01
C ARG A 54 4.14 6.63 9.68
N LYS A 55 4.22 6.92 10.97
CA LYS A 55 5.48 6.87 11.75
C LYS A 55 6.14 5.48 11.81
N HIS A 56 5.41 4.39 11.52
CA HIS A 56 5.96 3.03 11.55
C HIS A 56 6.55 2.59 10.20
N ILE A 57 6.33 3.35 9.12
CA ILE A 57 6.73 2.96 7.76
C ILE A 57 7.94 3.77 7.33
N ASN A 58 9.08 3.09 7.14
CA ASN A 58 10.29 3.67 6.57
C ASN A 58 10.32 3.46 5.05
N ARG A 59 10.64 4.51 4.29
CA ARG A 59 10.82 4.44 2.84
C ARG A 59 12.15 5.02 2.42
N ARG A 60 12.85 4.26 1.57
CA ARG A 60 14.01 4.75 0.84
C ARG A 60 13.54 5.77 -0.19
N VAL A 61 13.95 7.02 -0.03
CA VAL A 61 13.62 8.17 -0.91
C VAL A 61 14.80 8.60 -1.78
N GLY A 62 15.97 8.01 -1.56
CA GLY A 62 17.15 8.14 -2.43
C GLY A 62 18.16 7.03 -2.14
N MET A 63 19.25 6.99 -2.90
CA MET A 63 20.33 6.00 -2.71
C MET A 63 20.76 5.87 -1.24
N HIS A 64 20.95 7.00 -0.57
CA HIS A 64 21.48 7.07 0.80
C HIS A 64 20.51 7.70 1.81
N HIS A 65 19.23 7.86 1.45
CA HIS A 65 18.26 8.52 2.31
C HIS A 65 17.02 7.65 2.52
N ILE A 66 16.71 7.40 3.78
CA ILE A 66 15.51 6.75 4.27
C ILE A 66 14.78 7.78 5.14
N ALA A 67 13.49 7.93 4.92
CA ALA A 67 12.61 8.79 5.70
C ALA A 67 11.33 8.02 6.03
N LYS A 68 10.69 8.37 7.15
CA LYS A 68 9.39 7.83 7.53
C LYS A 68 8.27 8.47 6.71
N TYR A 69 7.12 7.80 6.62
CA TYR A 69 5.98 8.35 5.89
C TYR A 69 5.41 9.63 6.50
N ASP A 70 5.53 9.84 7.81
CA ASP A 70 5.10 11.09 8.46
C ASP A 70 6.05 12.25 8.17
N GLU A 71 7.31 11.97 7.87
CA GLU A 71 8.30 12.97 7.42
C GLU A 71 8.09 13.33 5.95
N ILE A 72 7.78 12.35 5.10
CA ILE A 72 7.50 12.56 3.67
C ILE A 72 6.12 13.19 3.46
N TYR A 73 5.14 12.77 4.27
CA TYR A 73 3.74 13.21 4.21
C TYR A 73 3.26 13.63 5.61
N PRO A 74 3.58 14.86 6.05
CA PRO A 74 3.16 15.38 7.34
C PRO A 74 1.65 15.35 7.53
N GLU A 75 1.22 15.21 8.80
CA GLU A 75 -0.19 15.35 9.14
C GLU A 75 -0.69 16.77 8.80
N MET A 76 -1.95 16.84 8.42
CA MET A 76 -2.60 18.08 8.00
C MET A 76 -3.85 18.28 8.83
N ASP A 77 -4.04 19.48 9.33
CA ASP A 77 -5.25 19.83 10.07
C ASP A 77 -6.48 19.70 9.17
N LYS A 78 -7.55 19.17 9.73
CA LYS A 78 -8.80 18.99 9.00
C LYS A 78 -9.29 20.35 8.48
N GLY A 79 -9.49 20.45 7.17
CA GLY A 79 -9.97 21.66 6.52
C GLY A 79 -8.89 22.71 6.22
N CYS A 80 -7.61 22.45 6.49
CA CYS A 80 -6.53 23.39 6.21
C CYS A 80 -6.38 23.75 4.71
N LEU A 81 -6.92 22.91 3.82
CA LEU A 81 -6.94 23.16 2.37
C LEU A 81 -8.14 24.00 1.89
N LEU A 82 -9.09 24.34 2.77
CA LEU A 82 -10.30 25.08 2.37
C LEU A 82 -10.07 26.59 2.26
N LYS A 83 -9.06 27.13 2.94
CA LYS A 83 -8.72 28.55 2.95
C LYS A 83 -7.26 28.74 2.59
N LYS A 84 -6.94 29.72 1.74
CA LYS A 84 -5.56 29.93 1.25
C LYS A 84 -4.57 30.18 2.38
N GLU A 85 -5.02 30.81 3.47
CA GLU A 85 -4.21 31.18 4.62
C GLU A 85 -3.84 29.98 5.49
N THR A 86 -4.63 28.90 5.43
CA THR A 86 -4.43 27.70 6.25
C THR A 86 -3.67 26.61 5.50
N ILE A 87 -3.38 26.79 4.20
CA ILE A 87 -2.67 25.79 3.38
C ILE A 87 -1.22 25.66 3.88
N PRO A 88 -0.74 24.43 4.20
CA PRO A 88 0.65 24.22 4.57
C PRO A 88 1.61 24.62 3.44
N GLU A 89 2.78 25.16 3.80
CA GLU A 89 3.78 25.67 2.85
C GLU A 89 4.11 24.71 1.71
N THR A 90 4.26 23.41 2.03
CA THR A 90 4.56 22.35 1.06
C THR A 90 3.51 22.20 -0.03
N TYR A 91 2.26 22.55 0.25
CA TYR A 91 1.15 22.43 -0.69
C TYR A 91 0.81 23.75 -1.40
N LYS A 92 1.29 24.90 -0.92
CA LYS A 92 0.92 26.22 -1.48
C LYS A 92 1.16 26.31 -2.98
N ARG A 93 2.26 25.74 -3.48
CA ARG A 93 2.59 25.72 -4.92
C ARG A 93 1.47 25.16 -5.81
N TYR A 94 0.67 24.23 -5.31
CA TYR A 94 -0.44 23.63 -6.08
C TYR A 94 -1.71 24.49 -6.08
N PHE A 95 -1.76 25.53 -5.27
CA PHE A 95 -2.92 26.44 -5.12
C PHE A 95 -2.60 27.88 -5.56
N THR A 96 -1.39 28.12 -6.07
CA THR A 96 -0.92 29.44 -6.57
C THR A 96 -1.16 29.66 -8.07
N GLU A 97 -1.73 28.68 -8.79
CA GLU A 97 -2.23 28.97 -10.12
C GLU A 97 -3.61 29.61 -9.99
N GLU A 98 -3.67 30.93 -10.24
CA GLU A 98 -4.89 31.53 -10.72
C GLU A 98 -5.35 30.68 -11.90
N THR A 99 -6.39 29.91 -11.64
CA THR A 99 -7.20 29.28 -12.67
C THR A 99 -7.71 30.42 -13.55
N VAL A 100 -6.93 30.80 -14.55
CA VAL A 100 -7.42 31.48 -15.75
C VAL A 100 -8.21 30.40 -16.49
N VAL A 101 -9.40 30.10 -15.96
CA VAL A 101 -10.46 29.51 -16.77
C VAL A 101 -11.03 30.68 -17.55
N THR A 102 -10.45 30.88 -18.74
CA THR A 102 -11.15 31.50 -19.87
C THR A 102 -12.29 30.62 -20.34
#